data_AF-A0A8S8Y7P5-F1
#
_entry.id   AF-A0A8S8Y7P5-F1
#
_cell.length_a   1.000
_cell.length_b   1.000
_cell.length_c   1.000
_cell.angle_alpha   90.00
_cell.angle_beta   90.00
_cell.angle_gamma   90.00
#
_symmetry.space_group_name_H-M   'P 1'
#
loop_
_entity.id
_entity.type
_entity.pdbx_description
1 polymer ?
#
loop_
_entity_poly.entity_id
_entity_poly.type
_entity_poly.pdbx_seq_one_letter_code
_entity_poly.pdbx_strand_id
1 'polypeptide(L)' 'MKIGEWDEKKDKALAEKIDSDVMTAYKEACEFGDLASGPYPPASTIFTEVYETVPWHVQEQREELGK' A
#
# COMPACT_ATOMS: atom_id res chain seq x y z
N MET A 1 -30.63 -19.72 20.44
CA MET A 1 -30.56 -18.58 21.39
C MET A 1 -29.89 -17.43 20.64
N LYS A 2 -30.58 -16.30 20.40
CA LYS A 2 -29.95 -15.07 19.89
C LYS A 2 -29.51 -14.24 21.10
N ILE A 3 -28.26 -13.80 21.11
CA ILE A 3 -27.62 -13.14 22.27
C ILE A 3 -27.99 -11.64 22.36
N GLY A 4 -28.66 -11.08 21.33
CA GLY A 4 -29.13 -9.68 21.32
C GLY A 4 -28.03 -8.62 21.12
N GLU A 5 -26.77 -9.03 21.08
CA GLU A 5 -25.61 -8.13 20.94
C GLU A 5 -25.48 -7.47 19.56
N TRP A 6 -26.10 -8.03 18.52
CA TRP A 6 -26.04 -7.54 17.14
C TRP A 6 -27.43 -7.39 16.55
N ASP A 7 -27.64 -6.31 15.80
CA ASP A 7 -28.89 -6.00 15.11
C ASP A 7 -28.61 -5.34 13.75
N GLU A 8 -29.65 -5.20 12.93
CA GLU A 8 -29.54 -4.63 11.58
C GLU A 8 -29.08 -3.17 11.58
N LYS A 9 -29.36 -2.42 12.64
CA LYS A 9 -28.93 -1.02 12.76
C LYS A 9 -27.43 -0.94 13.00
N LYS A 10 -26.88 -1.79 13.88
CA LYS A 10 -25.44 -1.92 14.13
C LYS A 10 -24.73 -2.40 12.87
N ASP A 11 -25.31 -3.37 12.17
CA ASP A 11 -24.79 -3.90 10.92
C ASP A 11 -24.65 -2.81 9.85
N LYS A 12 -25.74 -2.08 9.59
CA LYS A 12 -25.75 -0.98 8.63
C LYS A 12 -24.79 0.15 9.01
N ALA A 13 -24.77 0.54 10.29
CA ALA A 13 -23.86 1.59 10.76
C ALA A 13 -22.38 1.18 10.64
N LEU A 14 -22.07 -0.09 10.89
CA LEU A 14 -20.71 -0.60 10.72
C LEU A 14 -20.33 -0.65 9.24
N ALA A 15 -21.21 -1.11 8.36
CA ALA A 15 -20.96 -1.15 6.92
C ALA A 15 -20.69 0.26 6.36
N GLU A 16 -21.54 1.24 6.68
CA GLU A 16 -21.36 2.64 6.28
C GLU A 16 -20.03 3.22 6.79
N LYS A 17 -19.65 2.88 8.04
CA LYS A 17 -18.36 3.30 8.60
C LYS A 17 -17.19 2.69 7.83
N ILE A 18 -17.20 1.38 7.58
CA ILE A 18 -16.12 0.69 6.87
C ILE A 18 -15.98 1.22 5.45
N ASP A 19 -17.08 1.42 4.73
CA ASP A 19 -17.06 1.99 3.38
C ASP A 19 -16.41 3.38 3.38
N SER A 20 -16.77 4.22 4.35
CA SER A 20 -16.16 5.55 4.51
C SER A 20 -14.66 5.46 4.82
N ASP A 21 -14.28 4.58 5.76
CA ASP A 21 -12.88 4.41 6.18
C ASP A 21 -12.01 3.90 5.02
N VAL A 22 -12.49 2.90 4.27
CA VAL A 22 -11.80 2.34 3.09
C VAL A 22 -11.66 3.38 1.99
N MET A 23 -12.73 4.13 1.68
CA MET A 23 -12.68 5.16 0.65
C MET A 23 -11.77 6.33 1.02
N THR A 24 -11.69 6.66 2.31
CA THR A 24 -10.78 7.69 2.83
C THR A 24 -9.33 7.24 2.69
N ALA A 25 -9.01 6.05 3.20
CA ALA A 25 -7.67 5.47 3.10
C ALA A 25 -7.22 5.28 1.64
N TYR A 26 -8.14 4.89 0.74
CA TYR A 26 -7.86 4.81 -0.68
C TYR A 26 -7.48 6.16 -1.29
N LYS A 27 -8.25 7.22 -1.00
CA LYS A 27 -7.97 8.57 -1.50
C LYS A 27 -6.64 9.10 -0.97
N GLU A 28 -6.38 8.92 0.33
CA GLU A 28 -5.09 9.28 0.94
C GLU A 28 -3.93 8.52 0.28
N ALA A 29 -4.08 7.21 0.02
CA ALA A 29 -3.06 6.43 -0.66
C ALA A 29 -2.78 6.93 -2.08
N CYS A 30 -3.81 7.35 -2.82
CA CYS A 30 -3.65 7.92 -4.16
C CYS A 30 -2.84 9.24 -4.16
N GLU A 31 -2.79 9.97 -3.05
CA GLU A 31 -1.90 11.15 -2.94
C GLU A 31 -0.41 10.77 -2.97
N PHE A 32 -0.08 9.52 -2.62
CA PHE A 32 1.28 8.96 -2.73
C PHE A 32 1.57 8.29 -4.08
N GLY A 33 0.56 8.21 -4.94
CA GLY A 33 0.68 7.78 -6.32
C GLY A 33 -0.31 6.70 -6.70
N ASP A 34 -0.62 6.67 -7.99
CA ASP A 34 -1.47 5.66 -8.60
C ASP A 34 -0.85 5.11 -9.90
N LEU A 35 -1.49 4.09 -10.46
CA LEU A 35 -1.02 3.46 -11.70
C LEU A 35 -1.14 4.38 -12.93
N ALA A 36 -1.98 5.42 -12.87
CA ALA A 36 -2.22 6.29 -14.01
C ALA A 36 -1.18 7.40 -14.11
N SER A 37 -0.73 7.93 -12.97
CA SER A 37 0.00 9.19 -12.87
C SER A 37 1.27 9.12 -12.01
N GLY A 38 1.45 8.06 -11.23
CA GLY A 38 2.50 8.01 -10.20
C GLY A 38 2.25 9.05 -9.10
N PRO A 39 3.26 9.43 -8.29
CA PRO A 39 4.66 9.08 -8.44
C PRO A 39 4.91 7.58 -8.21
N TYR A 40 5.87 7.04 -8.96
CA TYR A 40 6.37 5.69 -8.74
C TYR A 40 7.59 5.73 -7.82
N PRO A 41 7.80 4.69 -7.00
CA PRO A 41 9.07 4.54 -6.30
C PRO A 41 10.26 4.60 -7.27
N PRO A 42 11.40 5.19 -6.87
CA PRO A 42 12.58 5.23 -7.72
C PRO A 42 12.99 3.81 -8.13
N ALA A 43 13.23 3.57 -9.43
CA ALA A 43 13.54 2.22 -9.92
C ALA A 43 14.80 1.60 -9.25
N SER A 44 15.70 2.41 -8.69
CA SER A 44 16.86 1.92 -7.94
C SER A 44 16.52 1.23 -6.61
N THR A 45 15.30 1.40 -6.06
CA THR A 45 14.89 0.74 -4.82
C THR A 45 14.65 -0.76 -4.99
N ILE A 46 14.52 -1.27 -6.23
CA ILE A 46 14.42 -2.72 -6.47
C ILE A 46 15.68 -3.49 -6.03
N PHE A 47 16.80 -2.79 -5.86
CA PHE A 47 18.08 -3.37 -5.43
C PHE A 47 18.33 -3.24 -3.92
N THR A 48 17.45 -2.54 -3.19
CA THR A 48 17.57 -2.40 -1.74
C THR A 48 16.92 -3.58 -1.01
N GLU A 49 17.41 -3.89 0.19
CA GLU A 49 16.82 -4.93 1.07
C GLU A 49 16.84 -6.38 0.54
N VAL A 50 17.56 -6.63 -0.57
CA VAL A 50 17.76 -7.99 -1.11
C VAL A 50 18.67 -8.84 -0.23
N TYR A 51 19.71 -8.21 0.34
CA TYR A 51 20.67 -8.80 1.27
C TYR A 51 20.95 -7.80 2.40
N GLU A 52 21.39 -8.29 3.55
CA GLU A 52 21.82 -7.44 4.67
C GLU A 52 22.98 -6.52 4.28
N THR A 53 23.97 -7.06 3.56
CA THR A 53 25.05 -6.29 2.94
C THR A 53 24.96 -6.43 1.43
N VAL A 54 24.99 -5.30 0.73
CA VAL A 54 24.84 -5.28 -0.74
C VAL A 54 26.06 -5.96 -1.38
N PRO A 55 25.88 -7.07 -2.12
CA PRO A 55 26.98 -7.72 -2.82
C PRO A 55 27.33 -6.94 -4.11
N TRP A 56 28.57 -7.09 -4.57
CA TRP A 56 29.13 -6.34 -5.70
C TRP A 56 28.27 -6.38 -6.98
N HIS A 57 27.70 -7.54 -7.33
CA HIS A 57 26.90 -7.70 -8.55
C HIS A 57 25.55 -6.96 -8.48
N VAL A 58 24.97 -6.80 -7.28
CA VAL A 58 23.75 -6.01 -7.09
C VAL A 58 24.07 -4.52 -7.19
N GLN A 59 25.23 -4.10 -6.69
CA GLN A 59 25.70 -2.73 -6.88
C GLN A 59 25.94 -2.41 -8.36
N GLU A 60 26.62 -3.30 -9.09
CA GLU A 60 26.86 -3.14 -10.54
C GLU A 60 25.53 -3.05 -11.32
N GLN A 61 24.57 -3.94 -11.05
CA GLN A 61 23.24 -3.88 -11.69
C GLN A 61 22.50 -2.56 -11.40
N ARG A 62 22.62 -2.03 -10.18
CA ARG A 62 22.05 -0.73 -9.82
C ARG A 62 22.69 0.43 -10.58
N GLU A 63 24.00 0.39 -10.77
CA GLU A 63 24.75 1.40 -11.54
C GLU A 63 24.38 1.36 -13.02
N GLU A 64 24.20 0.16 -13.61
CA GLU A 64 23.75 0.02 -15.01
C GLU A 64 22.33 0.56 -15.25
N LEU A 65 21.42 0.46 -14.27
CA LEU A 65 20.06 1.03 -14.38
C LEU A 65 20.07 2.56 -14.49
N GLY A 66 21.09 3.22 -13.91
CA GLY A 66 21.21 4.68 -13.87
C GLY A 66 21.95 5.30 -15.06
N LYS A 67 22.46 4.48 -15.99
CA LYS A 67 23.05 4.93 -17.25
C LYS A 67 21.98 5.24 -18.30
#